data_AF-A0AAU8MN96-F1
#
_entry.id   AF-A0AAU8MN96-F1
#
_cell.length_a   1.000
_cell.length_b   1.000
_cell.length_c   1.000
_cell.angle_alpha   90.00
_cell.angle_beta   90.00
_cell.angle_gamma   90.00
#
_symmetry.space_group_name_H-M   'P 1'
#
loop_
_entity.id
_entity.type
_entity.pdbx_description
1 polymer ?
#
loop_
_entity_poly.entity_id
_entity_poly.type
_entity_poly.pdbx_seq_one_letter_code
_entity_poly.pdbx_strand_id
1 'polypeptide(L)'
;MDPAKHIDAVVASGLAPLLKSHGFAKAGRSFHRRHGDRWQVVNVQASSGNSAAQARFTLNLGLYIPEIEVLAGNAPLAGKPKEYECTLRERIGALMPQARDHWWTLAPDSDPALLAPELADAFAAYGLPWLEDYADLAKVAARLAEAPTILAAAAALAAGDREAAARRIEHMKADRPRATAVADAWAAKHLYERR
;
A
#
# COMPACT_ATOMS: atom_id res chain seq x y z
N MET A 1 -25.79 18.30 0.00
CA MET A 1 -24.40 18.33 0.49
C MET A 1 -23.44 18.11 -0.68
N ASP A 2 -22.25 18.72 -0.67
CA ASP A 2 -21.17 18.38 -1.62
C ASP A 2 -20.27 17.32 -0.95
N PRO A 3 -20.29 16.06 -1.44
CA PRO A 3 -19.54 14.95 -0.84
C PRO A 3 -18.05 15.21 -0.76
N ALA A 4 -17.48 15.86 -1.78
CA ALA A 4 -16.05 16.10 -1.83
C ALA A 4 -15.63 17.06 -0.72
N LYS A 5 -16.38 18.16 -0.54
CA LYS A 5 -16.11 19.13 0.53
C LYS A 5 -16.24 18.53 1.92
N HIS A 6 -17.22 17.64 2.15
CA HIS A 6 -17.40 17.00 3.45
C HIS A 6 -16.26 16.04 3.77
N ILE A 7 -15.85 15.20 2.80
CA ILE A 7 -14.69 14.33 2.97
C ILE A 7 -13.42 15.16 3.23
N ASP A 8 -13.21 16.24 2.48
CA ASP A 8 -12.02 17.09 2.65
C ASP A 8 -12.01 17.80 4.00
N ALA A 9 -13.18 18.16 4.55
CA ALA A 9 -13.31 18.73 5.89
C ALA A 9 -12.92 17.71 6.98
N VAL A 10 -13.42 16.46 6.92
CA VAL A 10 -13.03 15.40 7.86
C VAL A 10 -11.52 15.16 7.82
N VAL A 11 -10.96 15.07 6.61
CA VAL A 11 -9.52 14.86 6.41
C VAL A 11 -8.71 16.04 6.96
N ALA A 12 -9.14 17.28 6.74
CA ALA A 12 -8.44 18.47 7.21
C ALA A 12 -8.42 18.59 8.74
N SER A 13 -9.50 18.16 9.42
CA SER A 13 -9.64 18.30 10.87
C SER A 13 -8.97 17.19 11.68
N GLY A 14 -8.77 15.99 11.12
CA GLY A 14 -8.21 14.84 11.85
C GLY A 14 -6.98 14.23 11.19
N LEU A 15 -7.18 13.59 10.04
CA LEU A 15 -6.12 12.78 9.41
C LEU A 15 -4.92 13.61 8.94
N ALA A 16 -5.16 14.79 8.33
CA ALA A 16 -4.09 15.62 7.79
C ALA A 16 -3.12 16.16 8.84
N PRO A 17 -3.55 16.74 9.98
CA PRO A 17 -2.62 17.17 11.02
C PRO A 17 -1.83 16.01 11.64
N LEU A 18 -2.48 14.86 11.85
CA LEU A 18 -1.79 13.65 12.32
C LEU A 18 -0.73 13.17 11.31
N LEU A 19 -1.07 13.03 10.04
CA LEU A 19 -0.10 12.65 9.01
C LEU A 19 1.05 13.65 8.90
N LYS A 20 0.76 14.96 9.05
CA LYS A 20 1.78 16.00 9.05
C LYS A 20 2.75 15.84 10.23
N SER A 21 2.27 15.51 11.44
CA SER A 21 3.16 15.29 12.60
C SER A 21 4.07 14.07 12.41
N HIS A 22 3.65 13.09 11.60
CA HIS A 22 4.46 11.93 11.19
C HIS A 22 5.29 12.15 9.91
N GLY A 23 5.42 13.40 9.44
CA GLY A 23 6.31 13.77 8.33
C GLY A 23 5.73 13.57 6.93
N PHE A 24 4.43 13.30 6.80
CA PHE A 24 3.80 13.19 5.49
C PHE A 24 3.51 14.57 4.87
N ALA A 25 3.84 14.72 3.60
CA ALA A 25 3.44 15.85 2.78
C ALA A 25 2.16 15.52 2.01
N LYS A 26 1.16 16.40 2.07
CA LYS A 26 -0.12 16.27 1.36
C LYS A 26 0.00 16.68 -0.12
N ALA A 27 -0.67 15.94 -0.99
CA ALA A 27 -0.90 16.23 -2.40
C ALA A 27 -2.32 15.79 -2.78
N GLY A 28 -3.27 16.74 -2.76
CA GLY A 28 -4.70 16.42 -2.91
C GLY A 28 -5.19 15.52 -1.77
N ARG A 29 -5.74 14.35 -2.12
CA ARG A 29 -6.16 13.29 -1.18
C ARG A 29 -5.10 12.22 -0.91
N SER A 30 -3.88 12.44 -1.39
CA SER A 30 -2.75 11.56 -1.12
C SER A 30 -1.76 12.24 -0.19
N PHE A 31 -1.08 11.44 0.61
CA PHE A 31 -0.07 11.86 1.57
C PHE A 31 1.15 10.98 1.37
N HIS A 32 2.33 11.60 1.36
CA HIS A 32 3.58 10.91 1.05
C HIS A 32 4.64 11.26 2.06
N ARG A 33 5.38 10.27 2.56
CA ARG A 33 6.68 10.50 3.21
C ARG A 33 7.73 9.56 2.64
N ARG A 34 8.98 9.99 2.73
CA ARG A 34 10.16 9.16 2.46
C ARG A 34 10.53 8.38 3.72
N HIS A 35 10.99 7.16 3.52
CA HIS A 35 11.69 6.39 4.55
C HIS A 35 12.91 5.73 3.88
N GLY A 36 14.07 6.39 3.97
CA GLY A 36 15.19 6.13 3.06
C GLY A 36 14.79 6.33 1.60
N ASP A 37 15.14 5.37 0.74
CA ASP A 37 14.78 5.38 -0.69
C ASP A 37 13.34 4.94 -0.97
N ARG A 38 12.60 4.52 0.05
CA ARG A 38 11.22 4.03 -0.08
C ARG A 38 10.21 5.17 0.05
N TRP A 39 9.02 4.94 -0.49
CA TRP A 39 7.88 5.81 -0.22
C TRP A 39 6.83 5.09 0.62
N GLN A 40 6.23 5.87 1.51
CA GLN A 40 5.02 5.51 2.21
C GLN A 40 3.90 6.44 1.75
N VAL A 41 2.76 5.86 1.41
CA VAL A 41 1.63 6.54 0.80
C VAL A 41 0.37 6.25 1.61
N VAL A 42 -0.39 7.31 1.89
CA VAL A 42 -1.76 7.20 2.40
C VAL A 42 -2.66 7.91 1.41
N ASN A 43 -3.68 7.24 0.90
CA ASN A 43 -4.64 7.79 -0.04
C ASN A 43 -6.06 7.70 0.51
N VAL A 44 -6.75 8.84 0.51
CA VAL A 44 -8.18 8.93 0.83
C VAL A 44 -8.97 8.66 -0.45
N GLN A 45 -9.57 7.48 -0.54
CA GLN A 45 -10.38 7.08 -1.67
C GLN A 45 -11.86 7.40 -1.40
N ALA A 46 -12.43 8.30 -2.20
CA ALA A 46 -13.87 8.53 -2.22
C ALA A 46 -14.59 7.42 -3.00
N SER A 47 -15.80 7.05 -2.57
CA SER A 47 -16.65 6.10 -3.31
C SER A 47 -17.16 6.73 -4.59
N SER A 48 -17.21 5.96 -5.67
CA SER A 48 -17.86 6.35 -6.93
C SER A 48 -19.38 6.51 -6.77
N GLY A 49 -19.99 5.91 -5.74
CA GLY A 49 -21.41 6.03 -5.42
C GLY A 49 -21.79 7.25 -4.58
N ASN A 50 -20.88 8.20 -4.37
CA ASN A 50 -21.16 9.41 -3.61
C ASN A 50 -22.20 10.28 -4.30
N SER A 51 -23.13 10.84 -3.52
CA SER A 51 -24.22 11.68 -3.99
C SER A 51 -24.52 12.78 -2.98
N ALA A 52 -25.39 13.72 -3.32
CA ALA A 52 -25.79 14.78 -2.40
C ALA A 52 -26.43 14.28 -1.09
N ALA A 53 -26.89 13.01 -1.08
CA ALA A 53 -27.52 12.35 0.07
C ALA A 53 -26.53 11.56 0.93
N GLN A 54 -25.34 11.20 0.43
CA GLN A 54 -24.38 10.40 1.17
C GLN A 54 -22.97 10.53 0.59
N ALA A 55 -21.99 10.72 1.45
CA ALA A 55 -20.57 10.65 1.12
C ALA A 55 -19.93 9.47 1.84
N ARG A 56 -19.14 8.68 1.12
CA ARG A 56 -18.38 7.54 1.61
C ARG A 56 -16.94 7.64 1.16
N PHE A 57 -16.04 7.25 2.04
CA PHE A 57 -14.61 7.17 1.74
C PHE A 57 -13.92 6.12 2.62
N THR A 58 -12.67 5.83 2.28
CA THR A 58 -11.81 4.85 2.95
C THR A 58 -10.34 5.24 2.78
N LEU A 59 -9.44 4.56 3.49
CA LEU A 59 -7.99 4.78 3.36
C LEU A 59 -7.32 3.57 2.70
N ASN A 60 -6.52 3.86 1.68
CA ASN A 60 -5.57 2.92 1.11
C ASN A 60 -4.16 3.32 1.56
N LEU A 61 -3.36 2.33 1.93
CA LEU A 61 -1.98 2.46 2.36
C LEU A 61 -1.08 1.81 1.32
N GLY A 62 0.05 2.44 1.05
CA GLY A 62 1.01 1.96 0.05
C GLY A 62 2.45 2.07 0.54
N LEU A 63 3.25 1.05 0.24
CA LEU A 63 4.69 1.06 0.40
C LEU A 63 5.34 0.78 -0.94
N TYR A 64 6.08 1.75 -1.45
CA TYR A 64 6.85 1.59 -2.68
C TYR A 64 8.31 1.34 -2.33
N ILE A 65 8.83 0.21 -2.78
CA ILE A 65 10.16 -0.27 -2.47
C ILE A 65 10.93 -0.43 -3.79
N PRO A 66 11.69 0.60 -4.21
CA PRO A 66 12.31 0.63 -5.54
C PRO A 66 13.19 -0.59 -5.82
N GLU A 67 13.91 -1.08 -4.82
CA GLU A 67 14.77 -2.26 -4.94
C GLU A 67 13.99 -3.51 -5.38
N ILE A 68 12.82 -3.76 -4.79
CA ILE A 68 11.97 -4.91 -5.15
C ILE A 68 11.41 -4.74 -6.56
N GLU A 69 10.96 -3.52 -6.92
CA GLU A 69 10.44 -3.24 -8.26
C GLU A 69 11.50 -3.46 -9.35
N VAL A 70 12.72 -2.95 -9.12
CA VAL A 70 13.85 -3.12 -10.04
C VAL A 70 14.23 -4.59 -10.16
N LEU A 71 14.31 -5.31 -9.04
CA LEU A 71 14.55 -6.75 -9.05
C LEU A 71 13.44 -7.51 -9.78
N ALA A 72 12.20 -7.02 -9.73
CA ALA A 72 11.08 -7.61 -10.47
C ALA A 72 11.09 -7.27 -11.98
N GLY A 73 12.04 -6.46 -12.44
CA GLY A 73 12.17 -6.05 -13.84
C GLY A 73 11.38 -4.79 -14.20
N ASN A 74 10.81 -4.10 -13.22
CA ASN A 74 10.11 -2.83 -13.44
C ASN A 74 11.09 -1.65 -13.44
N ALA A 75 10.79 -0.63 -14.24
CA ALA A 75 11.54 0.62 -14.16
C ALA A 75 11.20 1.36 -12.85
N PRO A 76 12.18 1.92 -12.14
CA PRO A 76 11.91 2.68 -10.93
C PRO A 76 11.15 3.97 -11.28
N LEU A 77 10.24 4.38 -10.40
CA LEU A 77 9.45 5.60 -10.61
C LEU A 77 10.31 6.86 -10.40
N ALA A 78 10.24 7.78 -11.36
CA ALA A 78 10.85 9.11 -11.26
C ALA A 78 9.93 10.08 -10.49
N GLY A 79 9.52 9.73 -9.27
CA GLY A 79 8.67 10.63 -8.47
C GLY A 79 7.92 9.99 -7.32
N LYS A 80 6.87 10.70 -6.87
CA LYS A 80 5.96 10.21 -5.84
C LYS A 80 5.03 9.15 -6.45
N PRO A 81 5.03 7.92 -5.94
CA PRO A 81 4.09 6.89 -6.42
C PRO A 81 2.66 7.27 -6.05
N LYS A 82 1.73 6.90 -6.91
CA LYS A 82 0.33 6.73 -6.52
C LYS A 82 0.22 5.45 -5.70
N GLU A 83 -0.80 5.36 -4.85
CA GLU A 83 -0.98 4.19 -3.99
C GLU A 83 -1.05 2.89 -4.81
N TYR A 84 -1.71 2.90 -5.97
CA TYR A 84 -1.83 1.71 -6.81
C TYR A 84 -0.53 1.29 -7.53
N GLU A 85 0.50 2.14 -7.50
CA GLU A 85 1.83 1.88 -8.04
C GLU A 85 2.79 1.34 -6.95
N CYS A 86 2.32 1.20 -5.71
CA CYS A 86 3.13 0.72 -4.60
C CYS A 86 3.32 -0.81 -4.62
N THR A 87 4.51 -1.25 -4.22
CA THR A 87 4.92 -2.66 -4.09
C THR A 87 4.02 -3.45 -3.14
N LEU A 88 3.72 -2.85 -1.99
CA LEU A 88 2.70 -3.34 -1.07
C LEU A 88 1.59 -2.33 -0.95
N ARG A 89 0.38 -2.87 -0.82
CA ARG A 89 -0.84 -2.10 -0.70
C ARG A 89 -1.74 -2.77 0.30
N GLU A 90 -2.43 -1.97 1.10
CA GLU A 90 -3.43 -2.47 2.02
C GLU A 90 -4.53 -1.46 2.25
N ARG A 91 -5.77 -1.92 2.33
CA ARG A 91 -6.88 -1.07 2.73
C ARG A 91 -7.00 -1.11 4.25
N ILE A 92 -7.16 0.04 4.89
CA ILE A 92 -7.11 0.11 6.36
C ILE A 92 -8.13 -0.82 7.05
N GLY A 93 -9.29 -1.07 6.44
CA GLY A 93 -10.28 -2.00 6.99
C GLY A 93 -9.75 -3.43 7.21
N ALA A 94 -8.84 -3.90 6.36
CA ALA A 94 -8.20 -5.21 6.51
C ALA A 94 -7.25 -5.26 7.73
N LEU A 95 -6.80 -4.10 8.22
CA LEU A 95 -5.91 -3.96 9.38
C LEU A 95 -6.66 -3.76 10.69
N MET A 96 -7.95 -3.40 10.61
CA MET A 96 -8.82 -3.22 11.77
C MET A 96 -9.25 -4.58 12.34
N PRO A 97 -9.77 -4.66 13.58
CA PRO A 97 -10.05 -5.93 14.26
C PRO A 97 -11.04 -6.84 13.52
N GLN A 98 -11.95 -6.28 12.72
CA GLN A 98 -12.91 -7.05 11.93
C GLN A 98 -12.31 -7.58 10.61
N ALA A 99 -11.09 -7.15 10.25
CA ALA A 99 -10.35 -7.56 9.05
C ALA A 99 -11.20 -7.54 7.77
N ARG A 100 -12.02 -6.49 7.61
CA ARG A 100 -12.97 -6.35 6.48
C ARG A 100 -12.97 -4.93 5.99
N ASP A 101 -13.40 -4.75 4.74
CA ASP A 101 -13.48 -3.44 4.13
C ASP A 101 -14.27 -2.45 5.02
N HIS A 102 -13.69 -1.28 5.24
CA HIS A 102 -14.24 -0.23 6.10
C HIS A 102 -14.41 1.05 5.30
N TRP A 103 -15.65 1.53 5.26
CA TRP A 103 -16.04 2.77 4.62
C TRP A 103 -16.69 3.68 5.64
N TRP A 104 -16.05 4.80 5.93
CA TRP A 104 -16.70 5.86 6.69
C TRP A 104 -17.80 6.49 5.84
N THR A 105 -18.89 6.85 6.50
CA THR A 105 -20.09 7.38 5.86
C THR A 105 -20.49 8.69 6.53
N LEU A 106 -20.82 9.69 5.71
CA LEU A 106 -21.31 11.00 6.12
C LEU A 106 -22.68 11.23 5.48
N ALA A 107 -23.67 11.52 6.32
CA ALA A 107 -24.96 12.05 5.89
C ALA A 107 -24.86 13.55 5.60
N PRO A 108 -25.85 14.17 4.93
CA PRO A 108 -25.79 15.59 4.54
C PRO A 108 -25.68 16.58 5.70
N ASP A 109 -26.14 16.18 6.88
CA ASP A 109 -26.19 16.91 8.13
C ASP A 109 -25.14 16.43 9.16
N SER A 110 -24.30 15.47 8.79
CA SER A 110 -23.22 14.99 9.66
C SER A 110 -22.18 16.08 9.88
N ASP A 111 -21.83 16.33 11.14
CA ASP A 111 -20.71 17.20 11.48
C ASP A 111 -19.38 16.45 11.18
N PRO A 112 -18.57 16.93 10.20
CA PRO A 112 -17.27 16.34 9.89
C PRO A 112 -16.33 16.23 11.10
N ALA A 113 -16.47 17.11 12.10
CA ALA A 113 -15.64 17.12 13.29
C ALA A 113 -15.84 15.88 14.17
N LEU A 114 -17.00 15.22 14.09
CA LEU A 114 -17.28 14.00 14.88
C LEU A 114 -16.58 12.77 14.30
N LEU A 115 -16.38 12.73 12.98
CA LEU A 115 -15.72 11.62 12.29
C LEU A 115 -14.19 11.76 12.28
N ALA A 116 -13.68 12.98 12.38
CA ALA A 116 -12.26 13.27 12.29
C ALA A 116 -11.40 12.54 13.35
N PRO A 117 -11.80 12.46 14.64
CA PRO A 117 -11.08 11.68 15.64
C PRO A 117 -11.08 10.18 15.32
N GLU A 118 -12.22 9.60 14.95
CA GLU A 118 -12.31 8.18 14.59
C GLU A 118 -11.38 7.82 13.43
N LEU A 119 -11.35 8.66 12.39
CA LEU A 119 -10.46 8.47 11.24
C LEU A 119 -8.98 8.56 11.64
N ALA A 120 -8.63 9.53 12.48
CA ALA A 120 -7.27 9.73 12.97
C ALA A 120 -6.83 8.57 13.88
N ASP A 121 -7.68 8.14 14.80
CA ASP A 121 -7.44 7.03 15.73
C ASP A 121 -7.29 5.71 14.97
N ALA A 122 -8.13 5.44 13.97
CA ALA A 122 -7.99 4.27 13.12
C ALA A 122 -6.64 4.27 12.38
N PHE A 123 -6.23 5.42 11.82
CA PHE A 123 -4.92 5.52 11.19
C PHE A 123 -3.79 5.33 12.20
N ALA A 124 -3.84 5.97 13.37
CA ALA A 124 -2.82 5.85 14.40
C ALA A 124 -2.68 4.43 14.95
N ALA A 125 -3.80 3.73 15.15
CA ALA A 125 -3.83 2.39 15.73
C ALA A 125 -3.45 1.29 14.72
N TYR A 126 -3.81 1.45 13.44
CA TYR A 126 -3.68 0.37 12.45
C TYR A 126 -2.84 0.74 11.23
N GLY A 127 -3.03 1.95 10.69
CA GLY A 127 -2.34 2.38 9.48
C GLY A 127 -0.87 2.72 9.70
N LEU A 128 -0.57 3.48 10.75
CA LEU A 128 0.78 3.88 11.08
C LEU A 128 1.66 2.69 11.48
N PRO A 129 1.26 1.78 12.39
CA PRO A 129 2.06 0.60 12.71
C PRO A 129 2.33 -0.26 11.50
N TRP A 130 1.34 -0.44 10.62
CA TRP A 130 1.54 -1.16 9.36
C TRP A 130 2.62 -0.49 8.50
N LEU A 131 2.60 0.83 8.34
CA LEU A 131 3.62 1.53 7.57
C LEU A 131 5.02 1.44 8.20
N GLU A 132 5.14 1.47 9.53
CA GLU A 132 6.42 1.34 10.23
C GLU A 132 6.97 -0.10 10.20
N ASP A 133 6.09 -1.11 10.21
CA ASP A 133 6.51 -2.52 10.33
C ASP A 133 7.33 -3.01 9.13
N TYR A 134 7.09 -2.44 7.94
CA TYR A 134 7.75 -2.86 6.69
C TYR A 134 9.00 -2.02 6.35
N ALA A 135 9.65 -1.43 7.35
CA ALA A 135 11.09 -1.15 7.25
C ALA A 135 11.89 -2.44 7.00
N ASP A 136 11.40 -3.57 7.48
CA ASP A 136 12.00 -4.90 7.34
C ASP A 136 11.59 -5.59 6.02
N LEU A 137 12.57 -5.87 5.15
CA LEU A 137 12.34 -6.57 3.88
C LEU A 137 11.89 -8.02 4.07
N ALA A 138 12.25 -8.69 5.17
CA ALA A 138 11.79 -10.05 5.44
C ALA A 138 10.28 -10.09 5.65
N LYS A 139 9.71 -9.09 6.34
CA LYS A 139 8.26 -8.96 6.51
C LYS A 139 7.55 -8.65 5.20
N VAL A 140 8.15 -7.78 4.37
CA VAL A 140 7.63 -7.51 3.02
C VAL A 140 7.60 -8.78 2.19
N ALA A 141 8.70 -9.55 2.22
CA ALA A 141 8.79 -10.83 1.53
C ALA A 141 7.72 -11.80 2.05
N ALA A 142 7.54 -11.93 3.36
CA ALA A 142 6.52 -12.80 3.94
C ALA A 142 5.10 -12.42 3.48
N ARG A 143 4.78 -11.12 3.43
CA ARG A 143 3.46 -10.63 2.99
C ARG A 143 3.14 -10.96 1.53
N LEU A 144 4.16 -11.05 0.68
CA LEU A 144 4.06 -11.39 -0.74
C LEU A 144 4.20 -12.90 -1.02
N ALA A 145 4.46 -13.73 -0.01
CA ALA A 145 4.92 -15.11 -0.20
C ALA A 145 4.01 -15.96 -1.10
N GLU A 146 2.69 -15.83 -0.91
CA GLU A 146 1.70 -16.63 -1.62
C GLU A 146 1.36 -16.08 -3.01
N ALA A 147 1.79 -14.87 -3.34
CA ALA A 147 1.48 -14.24 -4.62
C ALA A 147 2.30 -14.92 -5.74
N PRO A 148 1.65 -15.53 -6.76
CA PRO A 148 2.33 -16.23 -7.85
C PRO A 148 2.87 -15.22 -8.88
N THR A 149 3.88 -14.45 -8.47
CA THR A 149 4.42 -13.32 -9.20
C THR A 149 5.93 -13.24 -9.07
N ILE A 150 6.59 -12.64 -10.07
CA ILE A 150 8.01 -12.28 -9.97
C ILE A 150 8.25 -11.33 -8.79
N LEU A 151 7.31 -10.42 -8.50
CA LEU A 151 7.43 -9.48 -7.38
C LEU A 151 7.63 -10.21 -6.04
N ALA A 152 6.95 -11.34 -5.82
CA ALA A 152 7.12 -12.16 -4.63
C ALA A 152 8.54 -12.78 -4.55
N ALA A 153 9.07 -13.28 -5.66
CA ALA A 153 10.43 -13.81 -5.71
C ALA A 153 11.48 -12.71 -5.54
N ALA A 154 11.27 -11.56 -6.17
CA ALA A 154 12.11 -10.36 -6.04
C ALA A 154 12.16 -9.85 -4.60
N ALA A 155 11.02 -9.85 -3.89
CA ALA A 155 10.97 -9.47 -2.49
C ALA A 155 11.78 -10.43 -1.58
N ALA A 156 11.69 -11.74 -1.82
CA ALA A 156 12.50 -12.72 -1.10
C ALA A 156 14.00 -12.53 -1.37
N LEU A 157 14.37 -12.30 -2.63
CA LEU A 157 15.76 -12.06 -3.00
C LEU A 157 16.29 -10.75 -2.40
N ALA A 158 15.50 -9.68 -2.39
CA ALA A 158 15.83 -8.42 -1.73
C ALA A 158 16.04 -8.59 -0.22
N ALA A 159 15.27 -9.49 0.41
CA ALA A 159 15.45 -9.87 1.81
C ALA A 159 16.66 -10.80 2.05
N GLY A 160 17.42 -11.16 1.01
CA GLY A 160 18.58 -12.05 1.11
C GLY A 160 18.25 -13.54 1.08
N ASP A 161 16.97 -13.92 0.95
CA ASP A 161 16.53 -15.32 0.92
C ASP A 161 16.42 -15.84 -0.51
N ARG A 162 17.57 -16.24 -1.07
CA ARG A 162 17.66 -16.79 -2.42
C ARG A 162 16.89 -18.10 -2.58
N GLU A 163 16.83 -18.92 -1.53
CA GLU A 163 16.09 -20.19 -1.59
C GLU A 163 14.58 -19.94 -1.63
N ALA A 164 14.05 -19.01 -0.83
CA ALA A 164 12.66 -18.61 -0.92
C ALA A 164 12.34 -17.97 -2.27
N ALA A 165 13.25 -17.18 -2.84
CA ALA A 165 13.07 -16.63 -4.18
C ALA A 165 12.91 -17.76 -5.23
N ALA A 166 13.77 -18.79 -5.18
CA ALA A 166 13.66 -19.95 -6.06
C ALA A 166 12.34 -20.71 -5.86
N ARG A 167 11.94 -20.98 -4.61
CA ARG A 167 10.66 -21.64 -4.31
C ARG A 167 9.45 -20.87 -4.85
N ARG A 168 9.46 -19.54 -4.74
CA ARG A 168 8.37 -18.68 -5.24
C ARG A 168 8.28 -18.64 -6.76
N ILE A 169 9.41 -18.79 -7.47
CA ILE A 169 9.41 -18.96 -8.92
C ILE A 169 8.75 -20.28 -9.31
N GLU A 170 9.06 -21.37 -8.63
CA GLU A 170 8.40 -22.66 -8.88
C GLU A 170 6.91 -22.63 -8.54
N HIS A 171 6.51 -21.96 -7.44
CA HIS A 171 5.11 -21.71 -7.12
C HIS A 171 4.39 -20.91 -8.23
N MET A 172 5.01 -19.83 -8.72
CA MET A 172 4.47 -19.05 -9.83
C MET A 172 4.32 -19.90 -11.10
N LYS A 173 5.27 -20.78 -11.42
CA LYS A 173 5.20 -21.67 -12.59
C LYS A 173 4.06 -22.68 -12.47
N ALA A 174 3.85 -23.22 -11.28
CA ALA A 174 2.75 -24.14 -10.99
C ALA A 174 1.37 -23.45 -11.12
N ASP A 175 1.21 -22.26 -10.54
CA ASP A 175 -0.05 -21.50 -10.60
C ASP A 175 -0.30 -20.87 -11.98
N ARG A 176 0.77 -20.44 -12.67
CA ARG A 176 0.72 -19.74 -13.95
C ARG A 176 1.62 -20.40 -15.00
N PRO A 177 1.26 -21.58 -15.54
CA PRO A 177 2.09 -22.30 -16.51
C PRO A 177 2.40 -21.51 -17.79
N ARG A 178 1.54 -20.57 -18.19
CA ARG A 178 1.77 -19.68 -19.34
C ARG A 178 2.87 -18.65 -19.10
N ALA A 179 3.23 -18.38 -17.84
CA ALA A 179 4.27 -17.43 -17.46
C ALA A 179 5.64 -18.10 -17.22
N THR A 180 5.76 -19.41 -17.44
CA THR A 180 6.99 -20.18 -17.17
C THR A 180 8.22 -19.62 -17.85
N ALA A 181 8.15 -19.28 -19.14
CA ALA A 181 9.29 -18.72 -19.87
C ALA A 181 9.79 -17.40 -19.23
N VAL A 182 8.87 -16.57 -18.73
CA VAL A 182 9.20 -15.32 -18.05
C VAL A 182 9.83 -15.59 -16.68
N ALA A 183 9.28 -16.56 -15.94
CA ALA A 183 9.79 -16.97 -14.64
C ALA A 183 11.20 -17.59 -14.73
N ASP A 184 11.44 -18.45 -15.73
CA ASP A 184 12.75 -19.07 -15.99
C ASP A 184 13.78 -18.02 -16.42
N ALA A 185 13.41 -17.07 -17.29
CA ALA A 185 14.28 -15.97 -17.69
C ALA A 185 14.69 -15.09 -16.49
N TRP A 186 13.74 -14.81 -15.58
CA TRP A 186 14.03 -14.09 -14.34
C TRP A 186 14.98 -14.89 -13.44
N ALA A 187 14.71 -16.18 -13.24
CA ALA A 187 15.55 -17.06 -12.41
C ALA A 187 16.98 -17.19 -12.95
N ALA A 188 17.14 -17.36 -14.26
CA ALA A 188 18.45 -17.40 -14.92
C ALA A 188 19.27 -16.15 -14.59
N LYS A 189 18.67 -14.98 -14.77
CA LYS A 189 19.31 -13.68 -14.53
C LYS A 189 19.66 -13.43 -13.06
N HIS A 190 18.81 -13.85 -12.12
CA HIS A 190 18.90 -13.39 -10.73
C HIS A 190 19.35 -14.45 -9.72
N LEU A 191 19.19 -15.74 -10.03
CA LEU A 191 19.49 -16.84 -9.11
C LEU A 191 20.73 -17.64 -9.53
N TYR A 192 20.98 -17.77 -10.84
CA TYR A 192 21.97 -18.70 -11.38
C TYR A 192 23.22 -18.03 -11.96
N GLU A 193 23.16 -16.75 -12.32
CA GLU A 193 24.37 -15.98 -12.63
C GLU A 193 25.25 -15.86 -11.37
N ARG A 194 26.43 -16.51 -11.41
CA ARG A 194 27.46 -16.32 -10.38
C ARG A 194 28.03 -14.91 -10.54
N ARG A 195 27.95 -14.12 -9.46
CA ARG A 195 28.85 -12.96 -9.30
C ARG A 195 30.28 -13.44 -9.15
#